data_AF-A0A914DRQ3-F1
#
_entry.id   AF-A0A914DRQ3-F1
#
_cell.length_a   1.000
_cell.length_b   1.000
_cell.length_c   1.000
_cell.angle_alpha   90.00
_cell.angle_beta   90.00
_cell.angle_gamma   90.00
#
_symmetry.space_group_name_H-M   'P 1'
#
loop_
_entity.id
_entity.type
_entity.pdbx_description
1 polymer ?
#
loop_
_entity_poly.entity_id
_entity_poly.type
_entity_poly.pdbx_seq_one_letter_code
_entity_poly.pdbx_strand_id
1 'polypeptide(L)'
;MSAPNIEDDNALVEKVSLAFVNFVVGIACVALALISLSIVPDCAGSISGQVLTYFVVQCVMELAALIMTTFSVSYMLAVNDGVFINESFDDVPGYTIIICLITAACLQFFCSAYKYLEVICPSIW
;
A
#
# COMPACT_ATOMS: atom_id res chain seq x y z
N MET A 1 42.40 -24.69 -2.61
CA MET A 1 41.54 -23.91 -3.52
C MET A 1 40.13 -24.40 -3.29
N SER A 2 39.39 -23.69 -2.45
CA SER A 2 37.97 -23.93 -2.21
C SER A 2 37.21 -23.52 -3.47
N ALA A 3 36.30 -24.38 -3.96
CA ALA A 3 35.42 -24.01 -5.07
C ALA A 3 34.59 -22.78 -4.66
N PRO A 4 34.35 -21.81 -5.56
CA PRO A 4 33.46 -20.69 -5.27
C PRO A 4 32.05 -21.23 -4.92
N ASN A 5 31.45 -20.70 -3.86
CA ASN A 5 30.14 -21.11 -3.34
C ASN A 5 29.03 -20.56 -4.24
N ILE A 6 28.85 -21.17 -5.41
CA ILE A 6 27.88 -20.77 -6.44
C ILE A 6 26.44 -20.70 -5.91
N GLU A 7 26.12 -21.47 -4.86
CA GLU A 7 24.80 -21.52 -4.23
C GLU A 7 24.47 -20.25 -3.42
N ASP A 8 25.46 -19.67 -2.73
CA ASP A 8 25.29 -18.42 -1.98
C ASP A 8 25.20 -17.20 -2.92
N ASP A 9 25.94 -17.21 -4.03
CA ASP A 9 25.93 -16.13 -5.02
C ASP A 9 24.57 -16.04 -5.74
N ASN A 10 23.95 -17.18 -6.07
CA ASN A 10 22.63 -17.21 -6.72
C ASN A 10 21.52 -16.69 -5.79
N ALA A 11 21.56 -17.06 -4.50
CA ALA A 11 20.58 -16.60 -3.52
C ALA A 11 20.69 -15.09 -3.27
N LEU A 12 21.91 -14.53 -3.28
CA LEU A 12 22.12 -13.09 -3.15
C LEU A 12 21.58 -12.33 -4.37
N VAL A 13 21.86 -12.82 -5.59
CA VAL A 13 21.35 -12.23 -6.84
C VAL A 13 19.82 -12.23 -6.88
N GLU A 14 19.19 -13.32 -6.44
CA GLU A 14 17.72 -13.42 -6.36
C GLU A 14 17.14 -12.39 -5.38
N LYS A 15 17.71 -12.26 -4.18
CA LYS A 15 17.26 -11.28 -3.17
C LYS A 15 17.39 -9.84 -3.65
N VAL A 16 18.53 -9.48 -4.25
CA VAL A 16 18.76 -8.13 -4.78
C VAL A 16 17.82 -7.84 -5.95
N SER A 17 17.60 -8.82 -6.84
CA SER A 17 16.63 -8.70 -7.92
C SER A 17 15.21 -8.48 -7.39
N LEU A 18 14.80 -9.23 -6.37
CA LEU A 18 13.48 -9.09 -5.75
C LEU A 18 13.31 -7.73 -5.07
N ALA A 19 14.33 -7.27 -4.35
CA ALA A 19 14.35 -5.93 -3.74
C ALA A 19 14.19 -4.83 -4.80
N PHE A 20 14.91 -4.94 -5.93
CA PHE A 20 14.83 -3.99 -7.02
C PHE A 20 13.44 -3.98 -7.68
N VAL A 21 12.88 -5.16 -7.98
CA VAL A 21 11.53 -5.27 -8.55
C VAL A 21 10.50 -4.67 -7.61
N ASN A 22 10.56 -5.00 -6.32
CA ASN A 22 9.65 -4.45 -5.31
C ASN A 22 9.74 -2.92 -5.24
N PHE A 23 10.96 -2.37 -5.30
CA PHE A 23 11.18 -0.93 -5.29
C PHE A 23 10.57 -0.23 -6.52
N VAL A 24 10.81 -0.77 -7.72
CA VAL A 24 10.30 -0.19 -8.98
C VAL A 24 8.76 -0.26 -9.03
N VAL A 25 8.19 -1.41 -8.70
CA VAL A 25 6.72 -1.58 -8.64
C VAL A 25 6.12 -0.66 -7.59
N GLY A 26 6.74 -0.58 -6.41
CA GLY A 26 6.30 0.29 -5.34
C GLY A 26 6.26 1.77 -5.74
N ILE A 27 7.30 2.29 -6.40
CA ILE A 27 7.32 3.66 -6.93
C ILE A 27 6.21 3.87 -7.96
N ALA A 28 6.00 2.90 -8.87
CA ALA A 28 4.94 3.00 -9.87
C ALA A 28 3.56 3.09 -9.21
N CYS A 29 3.30 2.28 -8.17
CA CYS A 29 2.06 2.32 -7.39
C CYS A 29 1.90 3.66 -6.64
N VAL A 30 2.96 4.19 -6.03
CA VAL A 30 2.95 5.52 -5.38
C VAL A 30 2.59 6.61 -6.39
N ALA A 31 3.18 6.58 -7.59
CA ALA A 31 2.88 7.53 -8.65
C ALA A 31 1.40 7.44 -9.09
N LEU A 32 0.86 6.24 -9.26
CA LEU A 32 -0.55 6.02 -9.61
C LEU A 32 -1.51 6.53 -8.52
N ALA A 33 -1.17 6.32 -7.24
CA ALA A 33 -1.96 6.83 -6.12
C ALA A 33 -1.96 8.36 -6.08
N LEU A 34 -0.81 9.00 -6.34
CA LEU A 34 -0.69 10.46 -6.43
C LEU A 34 -1.46 11.03 -7.62
N ILE A 35 -1.40 10.38 -8.79
CA ILE A 35 -2.19 10.76 -9.96
C ILE A 35 -3.68 10.67 -9.64
N SER A 36 -4.12 9.60 -8.99
CA SER A 36 -5.52 9.42 -8.58
C SER A 36 -5.98 10.54 -7.64
N LEU A 37 -5.16 10.90 -6.65
CA LEU A 37 -5.42 12.02 -5.74
C LEU A 37 -5.47 13.37 -6.48
N SER A 38 -4.66 13.56 -7.53
CA SER A 38 -4.62 14.82 -8.28
C SER A 38 -5.91 15.11 -9.06
N ILE A 39 -6.69 14.08 -9.39
CA ILE A 39 -7.94 14.19 -10.17
C ILE A 39 -9.16 14.40 -9.23
N VAL A 40 -9.02 14.13 -7.94
CA VAL A 40 -10.10 14.29 -6.94
C VAL A 40 -10.76 15.68 -6.97
N PRO A 41 -10.03 16.81 -7.07
CA PRO A 41 -10.64 18.14 -7.14
C PRO A 41 -11.57 18.30 -8.35
N ASP A 42 -11.21 17.73 -9.50
CA ASP A 42 -12.01 17.79 -10.72
C ASP A 42 -13.29 16.95 -10.60
N CYS A 43 -13.22 15.85 -9.84
CA CYS A 43 -14.34 14.96 -9.57
C CYS A 43 -15.32 15.49 -8.51
N ALA A 44 -14.95 16.52 -7.75
CA ALA A 44 -15.75 17.01 -6.63
C ALA A 44 -17.14 17.52 -7.02
N GLY A 45 -17.32 17.97 -8.27
CA GLY A 45 -18.62 18.39 -8.80
C GLY A 45 -19.53 17.26 -9.28
N SER A 46 -19.00 16.04 -9.45
CA SER A 46 -19.72 14.92 -10.09
C SER A 46 -20.05 13.77 -9.12
N ILE A 47 -19.46 13.75 -7.91
CA ILE A 47 -19.57 12.66 -6.95
C ILE A 47 -20.12 13.20 -5.63
N SER A 48 -20.96 12.41 -4.93
CA SER A 48 -21.39 12.73 -3.56
C SER A 48 -20.19 12.95 -2.64
N GLY A 49 -20.21 14.03 -1.86
CA GLY A 49 -19.09 14.41 -0.98
C GLY A 49 -18.66 13.32 0.00
N GLN A 50 -19.58 12.45 0.43
CA GLN A 50 -19.27 11.33 1.31
C GLN A 50 -18.43 10.25 0.61
N VAL A 51 -18.82 9.88 -0.62
CA VAL A 51 -18.08 8.91 -1.45
C VAL A 51 -16.70 9.46 -1.81
N LEU A 52 -16.62 10.75 -2.14
CA LEU A 52 -15.35 11.42 -2.40
C LEU A 52 -14.42 11.39 -1.18
N THR A 53 -14.97 11.63 0.02
CA THR A 53 -14.20 11.59 1.27
C THR A 53 -13.66 10.18 1.55
N TYR A 54 -14.47 9.13 1.36
CA TYR A 54 -14.01 7.75 1.52
C TYR A 54 -12.93 7.39 0.51
N PHE A 55 -13.05 7.83 -0.74
CA PHE A 55 -12.04 7.62 -1.76
C PHE A 55 -10.70 8.30 -1.39
N VAL A 56 -10.74 9.56 -0.92
CA VAL A 56 -9.53 10.27 -0.49
C VAL A 56 -8.86 9.58 0.70
N VAL A 57 -9.63 9.20 1.72
CA VAL A 57 -9.09 8.48 2.90
C VAL A 57 -8.45 7.16 2.47
N GLN A 58 -9.10 6.42 1.56
CA GLN A 58 -8.57 5.18 1.00
C GLN A 58 -7.22 5.42 0.30
N CYS A 59 -7.16 6.39 -0.62
CA CYS A 59 -5.93 6.68 -1.37
C CYS A 59 -4.78 7.15 -0.46
N VAL A 60 -5.07 7.94 0.59
CA VAL A 60 -4.04 8.40 1.54
C VAL A 60 -3.49 7.23 2.36
N MET A 61 -4.35 6.34 2.83
CA MET A 61 -3.94 5.14 3.57
C MET A 61 -3.12 4.19 2.69
N GLU A 62 -3.55 3.98 1.45
CA GLU A 62 -2.82 3.18 0.47
C GLU A 62 -1.45 3.78 0.15
N LEU A 63 -1.37 5.09 -0.03
CA LEU A 63 -0.10 5.80 -0.24
C LEU A 63 0.86 5.61 0.94
N ALA A 64 0.36 5.72 2.18
CA ALA A 64 1.16 5.52 3.38
C ALA A 64 1.69 4.07 3.47
N ALA A 65 0.85 3.07 3.21
CA ALA A 65 1.26 1.68 3.15
C ALA A 65 2.28 1.43 2.04
N LEU A 66 2.04 1.94 0.82
CA LEU A 66 2.93 1.77 -0.31
C LEU A 66 4.31 2.36 -0.02
N ILE A 67 4.38 3.56 0.54
CA ILE A 67 5.66 4.17 0.92
C ILE A 67 6.37 3.28 1.96
N MET A 68 5.70 2.96 3.07
CA MET A 68 6.30 2.17 4.15
C MET A 68 6.80 0.81 3.64
N THR A 69 5.97 0.09 2.89
CA THR A 69 6.32 -1.24 2.37
C THR A 69 7.38 -1.19 1.29
N THR A 70 7.32 -0.24 0.36
CA THR A 70 8.32 -0.10 -0.71
C THR A 70 9.70 0.14 -0.13
N PHE A 71 9.84 1.01 0.87
CA PHE A 71 11.14 1.28 1.48
C PHE A 71 11.57 0.16 2.45
N SER A 72 10.69 -0.24 3.38
CA SER A 72 11.03 -1.23 4.38
C SER A 72 11.30 -2.61 3.78
N VAL A 73 10.41 -3.12 2.92
CA VAL A 73 10.57 -4.48 2.35
C VAL A 73 11.79 -4.53 1.42
N SER A 74 12.00 -3.51 0.59
CA SER A 74 13.17 -3.49 -0.31
C SER A 74 14.49 -3.45 0.47
N TYR A 75 14.52 -2.74 1.61
CA TYR A 75 15.69 -2.73 2.49
C TYR A 75 15.91 -4.08 3.18
N MET A 76 14.86 -4.69 3.76
CA MET A 76 14.98 -6.03 4.39
C MET A 76 15.47 -7.07 3.38
N LEU A 77 14.96 -7.04 2.15
CA LEU A 77 15.37 -7.96 1.10
C LEU A 77 16.83 -7.75 0.67
N ALA A 78 17.32 -6.51 0.65
CA ALA A 78 18.67 -6.19 0.19
C ALA A 78 19.76 -6.44 1.26
N VAL A 79 19.48 -6.12 2.53
CA VAL A 79 20.48 -6.17 3.62
C VAL A 79 20.30 -7.41 4.50
N ASN A 80 19.15 -8.10 4.40
CA ASN A 80 18.80 -9.26 5.22
C ASN A 80 18.82 -8.94 6.73
N ASP A 81 18.61 -7.67 7.07
CA ASP A 81 18.59 -7.09 8.41
C ASP A 81 17.30 -6.31 8.64
N GLY A 82 16.95 -6.08 9.90
CA GLY A 82 15.82 -5.25 10.31
C GLY A 82 15.92 -3.82 9.75
N VAL A 83 14.79 -3.26 9.33
CA VAL A 83 14.72 -1.87 8.79
C VAL A 83 14.86 -0.84 9.89
N PHE A 84 14.42 -1.19 11.09
CA PHE A 84 14.40 -0.29 12.21
C PHE A 84 15.50 -0.67 13.20
N ILE A 85 16.20 0.33 13.71
CA ILE A 85 17.27 0.15 14.72
C ILE A 85 16.71 -0.47 16.03
N ASN A 86 15.39 -0.46 16.20
CA ASN A 86 14.71 -1.01 17.36
C ASN A 86 13.89 -2.24 16.93
N GLU A 87 14.24 -3.41 17.46
CA GLU A 87 13.61 -4.71 17.17
C GLU A 87 12.08 -4.70 17.39
N SER A 88 11.58 -3.82 18.26
CA SER A 88 10.12 -3.65 18.46
C SER A 88 9.38 -3.16 17.21
N PHE A 89 10.10 -2.58 16.26
CA PHE A 89 9.54 -1.98 15.05
C PHE A 89 9.79 -2.83 13.79
N ASP A 90 10.48 -3.96 13.87
CA ASP A 90 10.75 -4.78 12.69
C ASP A 90 9.48 -5.32 12.03
N ASP A 91 8.42 -5.57 12.80
CA ASP A 91 7.12 -6.03 12.29
C ASP A 91 6.19 -4.90 11.78
N VAL A 92 6.58 -3.63 11.95
CA VAL A 92 5.74 -2.46 11.59
C VAL A 92 5.29 -2.45 10.14
N PRO A 93 6.11 -2.82 9.14
CA PRO A 93 5.65 -2.88 7.76
C PRO A 93 4.52 -3.91 7.60
N GLY A 94 4.62 -5.06 8.28
CA GLY A 94 3.58 -6.09 8.31
C GLY A 94 2.29 -5.60 8.95
N TYR A 95 2.37 -4.97 10.13
CA TYR A 95 1.20 -4.38 10.78
C TYR A 95 0.56 -3.27 9.94
N THR A 96 1.36 -2.46 9.25
CA THR A 96 0.87 -1.39 8.36
C THR A 96 0.05 -1.97 7.20
N ILE A 97 0.50 -3.07 6.59
CA ILE A 97 -0.25 -3.78 5.54
C ILE A 97 -1.59 -4.27 6.09
N ILE A 98 -1.56 -4.95 7.25
CA ILE A 98 -2.78 -5.51 7.87
C ILE A 98 -3.79 -4.40 8.16
N ILE A 99 -3.35 -3.30 8.76
CA ILE A 99 -4.22 -2.14 9.05
C ILE A 99 -4.81 -1.60 7.75
N CYS A 100 -4.01 -1.42 6.69
CA CYS A 100 -4.50 -0.89 5.43
C CYS A 100 -5.50 -1.82 4.73
N LEU A 101 -5.29 -3.14 4.79
CA LEU A 101 -6.25 -4.12 4.27
C LEU A 101 -7.58 -4.09 5.03
N ILE A 102 -7.53 -4.01 6.36
CA ILE A 102 -8.73 -3.90 7.21
C ILE A 102 -9.46 -2.58 6.93
N THR A 103 -8.74 -1.46 6.89
CA THR A 103 -9.31 -0.14 6.58
C THR A 103 -9.95 -0.14 5.18
N ALA A 104 -9.28 -0.73 4.18
CA ALA A 104 -9.81 -0.88 2.83
C ALA A 104 -11.11 -1.70 2.81
N ALA A 105 -11.14 -2.85 3.46
CA ALA A 105 -12.32 -3.69 3.55
C ALA A 105 -13.48 -2.97 4.25
N CYS A 106 -13.21 -2.27 5.35
CA CYS A 106 -14.21 -1.47 6.06
C CYS A 106 -14.76 -0.35 5.18
N LEU A 107 -13.90 0.42 4.50
CA LEU A 107 -14.32 1.52 3.63
C LEU A 107 -15.15 1.03 2.43
N GLN A 108 -14.76 -0.10 1.82
CA GLN A 108 -15.52 -0.74 0.74
C GLN A 108 -16.88 -1.24 1.22
N PHE A 109 -16.93 -1.83 2.42
CA PHE A 109 -18.19 -2.25 3.05
C PHE A 109 -19.10 -1.04 3.31
N PHE A 110 -18.58 0.05 3.88
CA PHE A 110 -19.34 1.28 4.12
C PHE A 110 -19.85 1.90 2.82
N CYS A 111 -19.03 1.98 1.77
CA CYS A 111 -19.45 2.50 0.47
C CYS A 111 -20.59 1.64 -0.13
N SER A 112 -20.47 0.33 -0.03
CA SER A 112 -21.49 -0.61 -0.54
C SER A 112 -22.80 -0.49 0.25
N ALA A 113 -22.72 -0.42 1.58
CA ALA A 113 -23.88 -0.22 2.45
C ALA A 113 -24.55 1.14 2.20
N TYR A 114 -23.76 2.20 2.02
CA TYR A 114 -24.26 3.53 1.69
C TYR A 114 -25.06 3.52 0.37
N LYS A 115 -24.47 2.95 -0.69
CA LYS A 115 -25.15 2.83 -1.99
C LYS A 115 -26.40 1.96 -1.93
N TYR A 116 -26.37 0.89 -1.13
CA TYR A 116 -27.52 0.02 -0.93
C TYR A 116 -28.68 0.75 -0.21
N LEU A 117 -28.37 1.55 0.82
CA LEU A 117 -29.35 2.36 1.54
C LEU A 117 -29.92 3.49 0.69
N GLU A 118 -29.11 4.12 -0.17
CA GLU A 118 -29.55 5.13 -1.14
C GLU A 118 -30.62 4.57 -2.09
N VAL A 119 -30.46 3.32 -2.53
CA VAL A 119 -31.42 2.64 -3.43
C VAL A 119 -32.71 2.24 -2.71
N ILE A 120 -32.62 1.76 -1.46
CA ILE A 120 -33.77 1.18 -0.74
C ILE A 120 -34.58 2.23 0.02
N CYS A 121 -33.92 3.24 0.57
CA CYS A 121 -34.54 4.30 1.37
C CYS A 121 -34.20 5.69 0.78
N PRO A 122 -34.65 6.01 -0.45
CA PRO A 122 -34.36 7.29 -1.08
C PRO A 122 -34.98 8.48 -0.34
N SER A 123 -35.96 8.25 0.56
CA SER A 123 -36.65 9.32 1.30
C SER A 123 -35.90 9.84 2.54
N ILE A 124 -34.74 9.27 2.88
CA ILE A 124 -33.93 9.67 4.04
C ILE A 124 -32.76 10.58 3.63
N TRP A 125 -32.52 10.76 2.33
CA TRP A 125 -31.36 11.43 1.76
C TRP A 125 -31.73 12.61 0.85
#